data_AF-A0A7X5VDH5-F1
#
_entry.id   AF-A0A7X5VDH5-F1
#
_cell.length_a   1.000
_cell.length_b   1.000
_cell.length_c   1.000
_cell.angle_alpha   90.00
_cell.angle_beta   90.00
_cell.angle_gamma   90.00
#
_symmetry.space_group_name_H-M   'P 1'
#
loop_
_entity.id
_entity.type
_entity.pdbx_description
1 polymer ?
#
loop_
_entity_poly.entity_id
_entity_poly.type
_entity_poly.pdbx_seq_one_letter_code
_entity_poly.pdbx_strand_id
1 'polypeptide(L)'
;MLTDQLTSATLGVMLDAAAAAPVLHVPRLWRLDVNGHLLDIFLDDESRSTVDPVARIQRIATGAAMFNLRCAAASLGYDSWISLYPYPSEPALAARILVEPTGLPDHELQQLYTAILSRGLTRPAMPPGQEVRHLLERAAAIEDAHLTWLPIGSLATVVTHGGERADQVRAGIALERVLLTATSRDVRAECLSYTLIRFGERTATRRLP
;
A
#
# COMPACT_ATOMS: atom_id res chain seq x y z
N MET A 1 5.31 -10.20 -34.28
CA MET A 1 4.63 -9.35 -33.29
C MET A 1 5.56 -9.26 -32.09
N LEU A 2 6.26 -8.14 -31.93
CA LEU A 2 7.03 -7.91 -30.71
C LEU A 2 6.02 -7.74 -29.58
N THR A 3 6.06 -8.64 -28.62
CA THR A 3 5.18 -8.66 -27.47
C THR A 3 5.39 -7.36 -26.69
N ASP A 4 4.37 -6.52 -26.61
CA ASP A 4 4.34 -5.32 -25.78
C ASP A 4 4.34 -5.76 -24.31
N GLN A 5 5.54 -5.85 -23.72
CA GLN A 5 5.77 -6.34 -22.37
C GLN A 5 6.70 -5.40 -21.62
N LEU A 6 6.53 -5.33 -20.29
CA LEU A 6 7.45 -4.61 -19.42
C LEU A 6 8.86 -5.18 -19.58
N THR A 7 9.84 -4.28 -19.78
CA THR A 7 11.25 -4.70 -19.84
C THR A 7 11.72 -5.18 -18.48
N SER A 8 12.69 -6.09 -18.44
CA SER A 8 13.27 -6.56 -17.17
C SER A 8 13.89 -5.43 -16.34
N ALA A 9 14.40 -4.37 -16.98
CA ALA A 9 14.94 -3.20 -16.31
C ALA A 9 13.83 -2.39 -15.62
N THR A 10 12.72 -2.14 -16.33
CA THR A 10 11.52 -1.48 -15.79
C THR A 10 10.97 -2.25 -14.59
N LEU A 11 10.82 -3.57 -14.74
CA LEU A 11 10.36 -4.45 -13.67
C LEU A 11 11.34 -4.46 -12.48
N GLY A 12 12.65 -4.45 -12.72
CA GLY A 12 13.67 -4.40 -11.67
C GLY A 12 13.51 -3.17 -10.77
N VAL A 13 13.36 -1.98 -11.36
CA VAL A 13 13.16 -0.73 -10.61
C VAL A 13 11.87 -0.77 -9.77
N MET A 14 10.79 -1.31 -10.35
CA MET A 14 9.52 -1.50 -9.65
C MET A 14 9.64 -2.45 -8.45
N LEU A 15 10.39 -3.55 -8.60
CA LEU A 15 10.60 -4.53 -7.53
C LEU A 15 11.55 -4.03 -6.44
N ASP A 16 12.58 -3.24 -6.80
CA ASP A 16 13.46 -2.59 -5.84
C ASP A 16 12.70 -1.56 -4.99
N ALA A 17 11.77 -0.81 -5.60
CA ALA A 17 10.89 0.09 -4.84
C ALA A 17 9.96 -0.69 -3.91
N ALA A 18 9.32 -1.76 -4.41
CA ALA A 18 8.50 -2.66 -3.60
C ALA A 18 9.30 -3.23 -2.42
N ALA A 19 10.58 -3.56 -2.64
CA ALA A 19 11.50 -4.01 -1.62
C ALA A 19 11.81 -2.96 -0.55
N ALA A 20 11.76 -1.68 -0.89
CA ALA A 20 12.04 -0.61 0.06
C ALA A 20 10.88 -0.30 1.02
N ALA A 21 9.70 -0.91 0.81
CA ALA A 21 8.55 -0.77 1.71
C ALA A 21 8.96 -1.12 3.16
N PRO A 22 8.41 -0.43 4.17
CA PRO A 22 8.80 -0.62 5.55
C PRO A 22 8.57 -2.08 5.95
N VAL A 23 9.68 -2.80 6.16
CA VAL A 23 9.65 -4.22 6.50
C VAL A 23 9.27 -4.33 7.97
N LEU A 24 8.02 -4.62 8.21
CA LEU A 24 7.61 -5.28 9.43
C LEU A 24 8.15 -6.69 9.32
N HIS A 25 9.15 -7.05 10.12
CA HIS A 25 9.69 -8.35 10.53
C HIS A 25 8.99 -9.66 10.05
N VAL A 26 8.61 -9.75 8.78
CA VAL A 26 7.91 -10.88 8.17
C VAL A 26 8.61 -11.17 6.84
N PRO A 27 9.01 -12.43 6.58
CA PRO A 27 9.58 -12.81 5.30
C PRO A 27 8.65 -12.43 4.15
N ARG A 28 9.21 -11.96 3.03
CA ARG A 28 8.44 -11.65 1.82
C ARG A 28 7.93 -12.95 1.21
N LEU A 29 6.71 -13.32 1.58
CA LEU A 29 6.04 -14.56 1.19
C LEU A 29 5.01 -14.31 0.07
N TRP A 30 5.33 -13.44 -0.88
CA TRP A 30 4.47 -13.21 -2.05
C TRP A 30 5.16 -13.72 -3.31
N ARG A 31 4.38 -14.40 -4.14
CA ARG A 31 4.78 -14.83 -5.48
C ARG A 31 4.25 -13.82 -6.48
N LEU A 32 5.11 -13.39 -7.40
CA LEU A 32 4.77 -12.45 -8.45
C LEU A 32 4.82 -13.16 -9.80
N ASP A 33 3.70 -13.19 -10.50
CA ASP A 33 3.65 -13.60 -11.90
C ASP A 33 3.54 -12.36 -12.78
N VAL A 34 4.33 -12.30 -13.85
CA VAL A 34 4.33 -11.16 -14.79
C VAL A 34 3.92 -11.67 -16.16
N ASN A 35 2.88 -11.08 -16.72
CA ASN A 35 2.38 -11.36 -18.06
C ASN A 35 2.22 -10.06 -18.84
N GLY A 36 3.29 -9.67 -19.54
CA GLY A 36 3.36 -8.41 -20.26
C GLY A 36 3.26 -7.20 -19.32
N HIS A 37 2.11 -6.54 -19.34
CA HIS A 37 1.79 -5.35 -18.53
C HIS A 37 0.95 -5.69 -17.28
N LEU A 38 0.66 -6.97 -17.06
CA LEU A 38 -0.06 -7.47 -15.89
C LEU A 38 0.89 -8.10 -14.87
N LEU A 39 0.76 -7.68 -13.62
CA LEU A 39 1.50 -8.18 -12.47
C LEU A 39 0.52 -8.79 -11.48
N ASP A 40 0.56 -10.11 -11.32
CA ASP A 40 -0.30 -10.86 -10.40
C ASP A 40 0.46 -11.22 -9.14
N ILE A 41 -0.08 -10.81 -8.00
CA ILE A 41 0.51 -10.99 -6.68
C ILE A 41 -0.28 -12.04 -5.91
N PHE A 42 0.41 -13.11 -5.53
CA PHE A 42 -0.16 -14.22 -4.78
C PHE A 42 0.35 -14.25 -3.35
N LEU A 43 -0.57 -14.51 -2.41
CA LEU A 43 -0.27 -14.73 -0.99
C LEU A 43 -0.64 -16.15 -0.58
N ASP A 44 0.28 -16.83 0.09
CA ASP A 44 0.05 -18.15 0.69
C ASP A 44 -0.65 -18.02 2.06
N ASP A 45 -1.86 -17.45 2.04
CA ASP A 45 -2.67 -17.21 3.25
C ASP A 45 -4.16 -17.57 3.11
N GLU A 46 -4.50 -18.35 2.08
CA GLU A 46 -5.88 -18.65 1.69
C GLU A 46 -6.73 -19.27 2.80
N SER A 47 -6.11 -20.08 3.66
CA SER A 47 -6.76 -20.74 4.80
C SER A 47 -6.74 -19.91 6.09
N ARG A 48 -5.99 -18.80 6.11
CA ARG A 48 -5.77 -18.00 7.31
C ARG A 48 -6.89 -17.00 7.51
N SER A 49 -7.41 -16.97 8.73
CA SER A 49 -8.47 -16.05 9.15
C SER A 49 -8.04 -14.59 9.02
N THR A 50 -9.00 -13.68 8.83
CA THR A 50 -8.76 -12.23 8.80
C THR A 50 -8.30 -11.69 10.16
N VAL A 51 -8.60 -12.40 11.26
CA VAL A 51 -8.10 -12.04 12.60
C VAL A 51 -6.72 -12.61 12.91
N ASP A 52 -6.15 -13.46 12.04
CA ASP A 52 -4.77 -13.94 12.21
C ASP A 52 -3.81 -12.74 12.11
N PRO A 53 -3.08 -12.41 13.20
CA PRO A 53 -2.25 -11.22 13.24
C PRO A 53 -1.09 -11.28 12.23
N VAL A 54 -0.53 -12.47 11.98
CA VAL A 54 0.59 -12.65 11.06
C VAL A 54 0.11 -12.49 9.62
N ALA A 55 -1.01 -13.14 9.26
CA ALA A 55 -1.60 -12.98 7.93
C ALA A 55 -2.00 -11.53 7.66
N ARG A 56 -2.56 -10.84 8.67
CA ARG A 56 -2.90 -9.42 8.56
C ARG A 56 -1.68 -8.54 8.33
N ILE A 57 -0.58 -8.76 9.07
CA ILE A 57 0.67 -8.02 8.87
C ILE A 57 1.21 -8.27 7.46
N GLN A 58 1.18 -9.50 6.97
CA GLN A 58 1.63 -9.84 5.62
C GLN A 58 0.80 -9.12 4.54
N ARG A 59 -0.53 -9.07 4.66
CA ARG A 59 -1.39 -8.34 3.73
C ARG A 59 -1.13 -6.84 3.74
N ILE A 60 -0.98 -6.25 4.92
CA ILE A 60 -0.63 -4.82 5.06
C ILE A 60 0.75 -4.54 4.44
N ALA A 61 1.76 -5.37 4.72
CA ALA A 61 3.08 -5.21 4.13
C ALA A 61 3.05 -5.35 2.60
N THR A 62 2.22 -6.26 2.08
CA THR A 62 2.00 -6.44 0.64
C THR A 62 1.42 -5.17 0.01
N GLY A 63 0.39 -4.56 0.63
CA GLY A 63 -0.16 -3.30 0.17
C GLY A 63 0.87 -2.15 0.13
N ALA A 64 1.73 -2.06 1.14
CA ALA A 64 2.80 -1.07 1.17
C ALA A 64 3.82 -1.29 0.02
N ALA A 65 4.22 -2.54 -0.23
CA ALA A 65 5.09 -2.90 -1.34
C ALA A 65 4.48 -2.53 -2.70
N MET A 66 3.17 -2.79 -2.88
CA MET A 66 2.43 -2.43 -4.08
C MET A 66 2.36 -0.91 -4.29
N PHE A 67 2.21 -0.13 -3.22
CA PHE A 67 2.21 1.34 -3.33
C PHE A 67 3.55 1.87 -3.83
N ASN A 68 4.67 1.32 -3.34
CA ASN A 68 6.00 1.70 -3.81
C ASN A 68 6.24 1.31 -5.27
N LEU A 69 5.76 0.12 -5.67
CA LEU A 69 5.77 -0.30 -7.06
C LEU A 69 5.02 0.70 -7.95
N ARG A 70 3.84 1.15 -7.53
CA ARG A 70 3.07 2.17 -8.25
C ARG A 70 3.81 3.52 -8.36
N CYS A 71 4.51 3.94 -7.31
CA CYS A 71 5.35 5.15 -7.37
C CYS A 71 6.49 5.00 -8.39
N ALA A 72 7.14 3.84 -8.41
CA ALA A 72 8.19 3.54 -9.39
C ALA A 72 7.65 3.44 -10.82
N ALA A 73 6.45 2.89 -11.01
CA ALA A 73 5.78 2.88 -12.31
C ALA A 73 5.56 4.32 -12.83
N ALA A 74 5.04 5.21 -11.98
CA ALA A 74 4.81 6.61 -12.34
C ALA A 74 6.11 7.38 -12.66
N SER A 75 7.22 7.08 -11.97
CA SER A 75 8.53 7.69 -12.27
C SER A 75 9.14 7.19 -13.59
N LEU A 76 8.68 6.05 -14.10
CA LEU A 76 9.07 5.47 -15.38
C LEU A 76 8.10 5.81 -16.52
N GLY A 77 7.06 6.62 -16.27
CA GLY A 77 6.08 7.01 -17.29
C GLY A 77 4.96 6.00 -17.51
N TYR A 78 4.60 5.21 -16.49
CA TYR A 78 3.49 4.27 -16.51
C TYR A 78 2.39 4.69 -15.53
N ASP A 79 1.13 4.51 -15.94
CA ASP A 79 0.00 4.48 -15.03
C ASP A 79 -0.19 3.06 -14.49
N SER A 80 -0.85 2.94 -13.33
CA SER A 80 -1.16 1.62 -12.78
C SER A 80 -2.52 1.53 -12.10
N TRP A 81 -3.20 0.41 -12.31
CA TRP A 81 -4.50 0.10 -11.74
C TRP A 81 -4.44 -1.18 -10.92
N ILE A 82 -4.88 -1.10 -9.67
CA ILE A 82 -4.81 -2.21 -8.71
C ILE A 82 -6.20 -2.77 -8.47
N SER A 83 -6.38 -4.06 -8.72
CA SER A 83 -7.58 -4.83 -8.34
C SER A 83 -7.23 -5.80 -7.22
N LEU A 84 -7.89 -5.71 -6.07
CA LEU A 84 -7.66 -6.56 -4.90
C LEU A 84 -8.62 -7.75 -4.88
N TYR A 85 -8.09 -8.96 -4.71
CA TYR A 85 -8.86 -10.22 -4.72
C TYR A 85 -9.92 -10.28 -5.84
N PRO A 86 -9.52 -10.12 -7.11
CA PRO A 86 -10.45 -9.91 -8.23
C PRO A 86 -11.33 -11.15 -8.52
N TYR A 87 -10.89 -12.35 -8.13
CA TYR A 87 -11.59 -13.60 -8.40
C TYR A 87 -11.88 -14.36 -7.11
N PRO A 88 -13.16 -14.52 -6.71
CA PRO A 88 -13.52 -15.32 -5.54
C PRO A 88 -13.10 -16.79 -5.63
N SER A 89 -12.93 -17.32 -6.84
CA SER A 89 -12.47 -18.68 -7.10
C SER A 89 -10.95 -18.87 -6.93
N GLU A 90 -10.18 -17.78 -6.83
CA GLU A 90 -8.72 -17.81 -6.73
C GLU A 90 -8.25 -16.96 -5.54
N PRO A 91 -8.48 -17.42 -4.30
CA PRO A 91 -8.26 -16.62 -3.10
C PRO A 91 -6.79 -16.31 -2.81
N ALA A 92 -5.81 -17.04 -3.37
CA ALA A 92 -4.40 -16.66 -3.29
C ALA A 92 -4.07 -15.43 -4.13
N LEU A 93 -4.82 -15.13 -5.22
CA LEU A 93 -4.56 -13.95 -6.05
C LEU A 93 -5.01 -12.70 -5.28
N ALA A 94 -4.08 -12.17 -4.49
CA ALA A 94 -4.33 -11.06 -3.59
C ALA A 94 -4.48 -9.74 -4.34
N ALA A 95 -3.73 -9.56 -5.42
CA ALA A 95 -3.86 -8.39 -6.28
C ALA A 95 -3.45 -8.67 -7.73
N ARG A 96 -4.10 -7.95 -8.65
CA ARG A 96 -3.66 -7.77 -10.03
C ARG A 96 -3.36 -6.30 -10.27
N ILE A 97 -2.19 -6.01 -10.81
CA ILE A 97 -1.77 -4.66 -11.17
C ILE A 97 -1.61 -4.61 -12.69
N LEU A 98 -2.38 -3.77 -13.35
CA LEU A 98 -2.16 -3.39 -14.74
C LEU A 98 -1.24 -2.18 -14.75
N VAL A 99 -0.16 -2.22 -15.53
CA VAL A 99 0.84 -1.15 -15.65
C VAL A 99 1.01 -0.81 -17.12
N GLU A 100 0.48 0.33 -17.55
CA GLU A 100 0.49 0.72 -18.98
C GLU A 100 1.22 2.05 -19.19
N PRO A 101 1.91 2.23 -20.33
CA PRO A 101 2.52 3.51 -20.66
C PRO A 101 1.48 4.63 -20.62
N THR A 102 1.83 5.76 -20.01
CA THR A 102 0.97 6.94 -19.97
C THR A 102 1.66 8.15 -20.58
N GLY A 103 0.89 8.98 -21.25
CA GLY A 103 1.34 10.30 -21.73
C GLY A 103 1.16 11.42 -20.70
N LEU A 104 0.48 11.14 -19.59
CA LEU A 104 0.14 12.11 -18.55
C LEU A 104 0.85 11.73 -17.25
N PRO A 105 1.90 12.47 -16.83
CA PRO A 105 2.65 12.12 -15.64
C PRO A 105 1.82 12.36 -14.36
N ASP A 106 1.73 11.36 -13.49
CA ASP A 106 1.29 11.55 -12.11
C ASP A 106 2.44 12.14 -11.28
N HIS A 107 2.48 13.47 -11.21
CA HIS A 107 3.52 14.19 -10.48
C HIS A 107 3.52 13.91 -8.98
N GLU A 108 2.38 13.56 -8.38
CA GLU A 108 2.31 13.25 -6.95
C GLU A 108 3.00 11.91 -6.69
N LEU A 109 2.69 10.87 -7.47
CA LEU A 109 3.37 9.57 -7.37
C LEU A 109 4.87 9.67 -7.68
N GLN A 110 5.28 10.51 -8.63
CA GLN A 110 6.71 10.77 -8.92
C GLN A 110 7.43 11.42 -7.73
N GLN A 111 6.80 12.37 -7.05
CA GLN A 111 7.34 12.96 -5.82
C GLN A 111 7.44 11.92 -4.71
N LEU A 112 6.44 11.05 -4.56
CA LEU A 112 6.46 9.97 -3.57
C LEU A 112 7.54 8.92 -3.88
N TYR A 113 7.86 8.67 -5.14
CA TYR A 113 9.02 7.84 -5.52
C TYR A 113 10.34 8.43 -4.98
N THR A 114 10.52 9.75 -5.06
CA THR A 114 11.70 10.43 -4.50
C THR A 114 11.74 10.33 -2.96
N ALA A 115 10.57 10.29 -2.32
CA ALA A 115 10.46 10.06 -0.89
C ALA A 115 10.88 8.62 -0.48
N ILE A 116 10.69 7.61 -1.34
CA ILE A 116 11.22 6.25 -1.10
C ILE A 116 12.76 6.30 -0.99
N LEU A 117 13.41 7.00 -1.94
CA LEU A 117 14.88 7.08 -2.03
C LEU A 117 15.50 7.86 -0.87
N SER A 118 14.77 8.83 -0.29
CA SER A 118 15.25 9.69 0.80
C SER A 118 14.79 9.24 2.20
N ARG A 119 14.17 8.06 2.32
CA ARG A 119 13.60 7.55 3.57
C ARG A 119 14.63 7.38 4.69
N GLY A 120 15.86 6.98 4.35
CA GLY A 120 16.95 6.81 5.33
C GLY A 120 17.54 8.12 5.86
N LEU A 121 17.16 9.28 5.31
CA LEU A 121 17.67 10.57 5.76
C LEU A 121 17.09 10.93 7.14
N THR A 122 17.95 11.49 7.99
CA THR A 122 17.54 11.97 9.32
C THR A 122 16.64 13.19 9.18
N ARG A 123 15.51 13.17 9.90
CA ARG A 123 14.52 14.25 9.94
C ARG A 123 14.28 14.73 11.37
N PRO A 124 13.93 16.01 11.58
CA PRO A 124 13.62 16.55 12.90
C PRO A 124 12.49 15.76 13.58
N ALA A 125 12.62 15.55 14.89
CA ALA A 125 11.58 14.92 15.72
C ALA A 125 10.50 15.93 16.14
N MET A 126 9.95 16.66 15.15
CA MET A 126 8.91 17.67 15.37
C MET A 126 7.54 17.14 14.93
N PRO A 127 6.48 17.43 15.68
CA PRO A 127 5.13 17.05 15.29
C PRO A 127 4.70 17.79 14.01
N PRO A 128 3.88 17.18 13.14
CA PRO A 128 3.38 17.86 11.95
C PRO A 128 2.44 19.00 12.34
N GLY A 129 2.63 20.16 11.70
CA GLY A 129 1.69 21.28 11.73
C GLY A 129 0.37 20.95 11.04
N GLN A 130 -0.65 21.77 11.25
CA GLN A 130 -2.02 21.52 10.79
C GLN A 130 -2.13 21.31 9.27
N GLU A 131 -1.40 22.09 8.47
CA GLU A 131 -1.38 21.93 7.01
C GLU A 131 -0.89 20.54 6.60
N VAL A 132 0.21 20.06 7.19
CA VAL A 132 0.73 18.72 6.91
C VAL A 132 -0.24 17.65 7.38
N ARG A 133 -0.91 17.84 8.53
CA ARG A 133 -1.93 16.89 8.99
C ARG A 133 -3.06 16.69 7.97
N HIS A 134 -3.56 17.78 7.37
CA HIS A 134 -4.58 17.70 6.32
C HIS A 134 -4.07 17.02 5.05
N LEU A 135 -2.80 17.21 4.69
CA LEU A 135 -2.19 16.49 3.57
C LEU A 135 -2.10 14.98 3.85
N LEU A 136 -1.76 14.58 5.07
CA LEU A 136 -1.71 13.17 5.48
C LEU A 136 -3.12 12.54 5.53
N GLU A 137 -4.14 13.29 5.96
CA GLU A 137 -5.54 12.86 5.89
C GLU A 137 -5.99 12.64 4.43
N ARG A 138 -5.67 13.58 3.54
CA ARG A 138 -5.94 13.45 2.10
C ARG A 138 -5.21 12.26 1.48
N ALA A 139 -3.95 12.03 1.87
CA ALA A 139 -3.17 10.89 1.42
C ALA A 139 -3.86 9.57 1.75
N ALA A 140 -4.41 9.41 2.95
CA ALA A 140 -5.21 8.21 3.27
C ALA A 140 -6.50 8.16 2.44
N ALA A 141 -7.20 9.28 2.28
CA ALA A 141 -8.49 9.35 1.58
C ALA A 141 -8.39 8.98 0.09
N ILE A 142 -7.29 9.33 -0.59
CA ILE A 142 -7.05 8.94 -1.99
C ILE A 142 -7.01 7.41 -2.15
N GLU A 143 -6.65 6.68 -1.09
CA GLU A 143 -6.54 5.21 -1.07
C GLU A 143 -7.73 4.54 -0.37
N ASP A 144 -8.90 5.20 -0.35
CA ASP A 144 -10.14 4.71 0.29
C ASP A 144 -9.98 4.36 1.79
N ALA A 145 -9.13 5.11 2.49
CA ALA A 145 -8.88 4.97 3.91
C ALA A 145 -9.02 6.31 4.66
N HIS A 146 -9.08 6.25 5.98
CA HIS A 146 -9.12 7.41 6.85
C HIS A 146 -7.89 7.44 7.75
N LEU A 147 -7.31 8.63 7.92
CA LEU A 147 -6.30 8.89 8.95
C LEU A 147 -6.95 9.65 10.10
N THR A 148 -6.96 9.06 11.30
CA THR A 148 -7.55 9.67 12.49
C THR A 148 -6.45 9.98 13.51
N TRP A 149 -6.30 11.25 13.86
CA TRP A 149 -5.38 11.69 14.92
C TRP A 149 -5.92 11.30 16.30
N LEU A 150 -5.06 10.73 17.13
CA LEU A 150 -5.38 10.39 18.51
C LEU A 150 -5.13 11.59 19.43
N PRO A 151 -5.88 11.72 20.54
CA PRO A 151 -5.70 12.82 21.50
C PRO A 151 -4.41 12.69 22.33
N ILE A 152 -3.60 11.66 22.10
CA ILE A 152 -2.37 11.37 22.84
C ILE A 152 -1.18 11.52 21.89
N GLY A 153 -0.40 12.58 22.08
CA GLY A 153 0.81 12.85 21.31
C GLY A 153 0.54 13.19 19.83
N SER A 154 1.50 12.87 18.96
CA SER A 154 1.37 13.00 17.50
C SER A 154 1.14 11.64 16.86
N LEU A 155 0.21 10.89 17.42
CA LEU A 155 -0.17 9.57 16.94
C LEU A 155 -1.41 9.68 16.05
N ALA A 156 -1.44 8.85 15.01
CA ALA A 156 -2.61 8.68 14.15
C ALA A 156 -2.80 7.21 13.81
N THR A 157 -4.02 6.85 13.44
CA THR A 157 -4.37 5.51 12.98
C THR A 157 -4.91 5.58 11.56
N VAL A 158 -4.49 4.64 10.71
CA VAL A 158 -5.06 4.42 9.38
C VAL A 158 -6.15 3.36 9.50
N VAL A 159 -7.36 3.70 9.05
CA VAL A 159 -8.55 2.86 9.16
C VAL A 159 -9.19 2.71 7.79
N THR A 160 -9.54 1.48 7.42
CA THR A 160 -10.31 1.15 6.22
C THR A 160 -11.77 0.82 6.59
N HIS A 161 -12.66 0.78 5.60
CA HIS A 161 -14.10 0.56 5.81
C HIS A 161 -14.41 -0.81 6.43
N GLY A 162 -13.62 -1.83 6.11
CA GLY A 162 -13.80 -3.19 6.61
C GLY A 162 -12.56 -3.78 7.30
N GLY A 163 -12.62 -5.08 7.54
CA GLY A 163 -11.51 -5.86 8.09
C GLY A 163 -11.20 -7.10 7.27
N GLU A 164 -11.77 -7.19 6.07
CA GLU A 164 -11.58 -8.31 5.15
C GLU A 164 -10.17 -8.27 4.55
N ARG A 165 -9.79 -9.33 3.83
CA ARG A 165 -8.45 -9.44 3.25
C ARG A 165 -8.10 -8.24 2.36
N ALA A 166 -9.02 -7.81 1.50
CA ALA A 166 -8.85 -6.64 0.65
C ALA A 166 -8.65 -5.34 1.46
N ASP A 167 -9.39 -5.16 2.56
CA ASP A 167 -9.24 -4.00 3.44
C ASP A 167 -7.87 -3.96 4.13
N GLN A 168 -7.30 -5.13 4.44
CA GLN A 168 -5.98 -5.25 5.06
C GLN A 168 -4.86 -4.88 4.07
N VAL A 169 -4.97 -5.33 2.81
CA VAL A 169 -4.04 -4.90 1.74
C VAL A 169 -4.18 -3.40 1.49
N ARG A 170 -5.41 -2.90 1.39
CA ARG A 170 -5.69 -1.46 1.20
C ARG A 170 -5.15 -0.60 2.34
N ALA A 171 -5.25 -1.06 3.58
CA ALA A 171 -4.64 -0.36 4.71
C ALA A 171 -3.12 -0.21 4.55
N GLY A 172 -2.45 -1.19 3.95
CA GLY A 172 -1.03 -1.11 3.58
C GLY A 172 -0.74 -0.07 2.51
N ILE A 173 -1.55 -0.03 1.46
CA ILE A 173 -1.46 0.97 0.38
C ILE A 173 -1.59 2.38 0.95
N ALA A 174 -2.64 2.62 1.75
CA ALA A 174 -2.90 3.91 2.38
C ALA A 174 -1.82 4.31 3.39
N LEU A 175 -1.37 3.36 4.23
CA LEU A 175 -0.30 3.60 5.19
C LEU A 175 0.97 4.06 4.48
N GLU A 176 1.38 3.38 3.42
CA GLU A 176 2.62 3.74 2.72
C GLU A 176 2.50 5.10 2.02
N ARG A 177 1.34 5.44 1.46
CA ARG A 177 1.09 6.79 0.93
C ARG A 177 1.25 7.86 2.00
N VAL A 178 0.68 7.64 3.19
CA VAL A 178 0.79 8.56 4.33
C VAL A 178 2.25 8.71 4.76
N LEU A 179 2.98 7.61 4.90
CA LEU A 179 4.40 7.63 5.32
C LEU A 179 5.28 8.35 4.29
N LEU A 180 5.07 8.10 3.00
CA LEU A 180 5.80 8.79 1.93
C LEU A 180 5.41 10.26 1.81
N THR A 181 4.15 10.59 2.03
CA THR A 181 3.69 11.99 2.07
C THR A 181 4.36 12.72 3.23
N ALA A 182 4.43 12.13 4.43
CA ALA A 182 5.16 12.69 5.56
C ALA A 182 6.65 12.89 5.21
N THR A 183 7.27 11.86 4.61
CA THR A 183 8.67 11.88 4.19
C THR A 183 8.96 13.00 3.19
N SER A 184 8.05 13.26 2.24
CA SER A 184 8.14 14.34 1.25
C SER A 184 8.01 15.74 1.85
N ARG A 185 7.48 15.84 3.08
CA ARG A 185 7.31 17.10 3.83
C ARG A 185 8.29 17.20 5.00
N ASP A 186 9.36 16.42 4.97
CA ASP A 186 10.39 16.33 6.02
C ASP A 186 9.86 16.02 7.42
N VAL A 187 8.70 15.37 7.50
CA VAL A 187 8.12 14.88 8.75
C VAL A 187 8.58 13.45 9.00
N ARG A 188 9.21 13.23 10.16
CA ARG A 188 9.53 11.89 10.63
C ARG A 188 8.25 11.17 11.03
N ALA A 189 7.99 10.01 10.43
CA ALA A 189 6.90 9.12 10.79
C ALA A 189 7.42 7.69 10.92
N GLU A 190 6.90 6.97 11.91
CA GLU A 190 7.22 5.56 12.15
C GLU A 190 5.93 4.81 12.47
N CYS A 191 5.75 3.63 11.89
CA CYS A 191 4.60 2.79 12.19
C CYS A 191 4.88 1.98 13.46
N LEU A 192 4.24 2.34 14.57
CA LEU A 192 4.51 1.75 15.89
C LEU A 192 3.85 0.37 16.10
N SER A 193 2.64 0.17 15.58
CA SER A 193 1.87 -1.06 15.78
C SER A 193 0.65 -1.12 14.86
N TYR A 194 0.14 -2.32 14.63
CA TYR A 194 -1.13 -2.58 13.93
C TYR A 194 -2.29 -2.88 14.86
N THR A 195 -2.13 -2.73 16.17
CA THR A 195 -3.14 -3.13 17.16
C THR A 195 -4.33 -2.18 17.14
N LEU A 196 -5.37 -2.55 16.40
CA LEU A 196 -6.70 -1.96 16.47
C LEU A 196 -7.67 -3.02 16.97
N ILE A 197 -8.47 -2.65 17.97
CA ILE A 197 -9.50 -3.53 18.54
C ILE A 197 -10.85 -3.02 18.05
N ARG A 198 -11.59 -3.89 17.36
CA ARG A 198 -12.99 -3.65 17.01
C ARG A 198 -13.87 -4.17 18.16
N PHE A 199 -14.64 -3.28 18.77
CA PHE A 199 -15.65 -3.66 19.76
C PHE A 199 -17.02 -3.73 19.07
N GLY A 200 -17.69 -4.88 19.18
CA GLY A 200 -19.10 -5.09 18.84
C GLY A 200 -19.63 -4.43 17.56
N GLU A 201 -19.43 -5.08 16.40
CA GLU A 201 -20.30 -5.00 15.20
C GLU A 201 -19.74 -5.97 14.14
N ARG A 202 -20.44 -7.10 13.92
CA ARG A 202 -20.29 -7.86 12.68
C ARG A 202 -21.11 -7.11 11.64
N THR A 203 -20.49 -6.68 10.54
CA THR A 203 -21.25 -6.31 9.34
C THR A 203 -22.11 -7.51 8.99
N ALA A 204 -23.42 -7.42 9.27
CA ALA A 204 -24.36 -8.44 8.86
C ALA A 204 -24.30 -8.50 7.33
N THR A 205 -23.60 -9.49 6.79
CA THR A 205 -23.80 -9.89 5.40
C THR A 205 -25.21 -10.46 5.34
N ARG A 206 -26.19 -9.56 5.14
CA ARG A 206 -27.55 -9.91 4.81
C ARG A 206 -27.50 -10.62 3.47
N ARG A 207 -27.40 -11.96 3.50
CA ARG A 207 -27.84 -12.77 2.36
C ARG A 207 -29.32 -12.50 2.21
N LEU A 208 -29.69 -11.74 1.18
CA LEU A 208 -31.07 -11.66 0.75
C LEU A 208 -31.49 -13.03 0.17
N PRO A 209 -32.76 -13.42 0.35
CA PRO A 209 -33.27 -14.77 0.10
C PRO A 209 -33.18 -15.20 -1.37
#